data_AF-A0A1C7MZS6-F1
#
_entry.id   AF-A0A1C7MZS6-F1
#
_cell.length_a   1.000
_cell.length_b   1.000
_cell.length_c   1.000
_cell.angle_alpha   90.00
_cell.angle_beta   90.00
_cell.angle_gamma   90.00
#
_symmetry.space_group_name_H-M   'P 1'
#
loop_
_entity.id
_entity.type
_entity.pdbx_description
1 polymer ?
#
loop_
_entity_poly.entity_id
_entity_poly.type
_entity_poly.pdbx_seq_one_letter_code
_entity_poly.pdbx_strand_id
1 'polypeptide(L)'
;MSDNFQTNMLKWANSSLLNKNYLHNLRKHIKTINERLIQLERTFIHVEGISPDRPWFGHVLYGPDLYTGSSVLFPGLSEAMEKDNATLALWAEERIVEAIHQAEKTLSRQ
;
A
#
# COMPACT_ATOMS: atom_id res chain seq x y z
N MET A 1 -13.65 -12.38 25.96
CA MET A 1 -13.67 -11.30 24.94
C MET A 1 -13.79 -11.82 23.49
N SER A 2 -13.96 -13.13 23.25
CA SER A 2 -14.09 -13.74 21.90
C SER A 2 -15.53 -14.01 21.43
N ASP A 3 -16.52 -13.89 22.31
CA ASP A 3 -17.85 -14.45 22.05
C ASP A 3 -18.67 -13.63 21.04
N ASN A 4 -18.50 -12.31 20.98
CA ASN A 4 -19.28 -11.46 20.08
C ASN A 4 -19.00 -11.71 18.59
N PHE A 5 -17.75 -12.04 18.23
CA PHE A 5 -17.41 -12.26 16.81
C PHE A 5 -18.01 -13.56 16.29
N GLN A 6 -17.90 -14.65 17.05
CA GLN A 6 -18.47 -15.94 16.67
C GLN A 6 -20.01 -15.90 16.66
N THR A 7 -20.63 -15.25 17.65
CA THR A 7 -22.09 -15.06 17.68
C THR A 7 -22.56 -14.21 16.50
N ASN A 8 -21.85 -13.14 16.14
CA ASN A 8 -22.18 -12.31 14.98
C ASN A 8 -21.97 -13.05 13.66
N MET A 9 -20.91 -13.87 13.56
CA MET A 9 -20.65 -14.77 12.43
C MET A 9 -21.76 -15.81 12.25
N LEU A 10 -22.24 -16.42 13.33
CA LEU A 10 -23.37 -17.35 13.31
C LEU A 10 -24.69 -16.66 12.94
N LYS A 11 -24.91 -15.43 13.41
CA LYS A 11 -26.06 -14.60 13.00
C LYS A 11 -26.03 -14.29 11.50
N TRP A 12 -24.85 -13.98 10.96
CA TRP A 12 -24.61 -13.79 9.53
C TRP A 12 -24.81 -15.09 8.73
N ALA A 13 -24.33 -16.23 9.24
CA ALA A 13 -24.51 -17.52 8.61
C ALA A 13 -25.98 -17.99 8.63
N ASN A 14 -26.73 -17.73 9.72
CA ASN A 14 -28.17 -18.00 9.78
C ASN A 14 -28.99 -17.03 8.94
N SER A 15 -28.47 -15.84 8.67
CA SER A 15 -28.97 -14.97 7.61
C SER A 15 -28.62 -15.47 6.20
N SER A 16 -28.07 -16.68 6.01
CA SER A 16 -27.88 -17.28 4.67
C SER A 16 -29.19 -17.53 3.89
N LEU A 17 -30.35 -17.25 4.50
CA LEU A 17 -31.61 -17.00 3.80
C LEU A 17 -31.64 -15.67 3.03
N LEU A 18 -30.62 -14.82 3.18
CA LEU A 18 -30.41 -13.62 2.38
C LEU A 18 -30.29 -14.03 0.91
N ASN A 19 -31.17 -13.46 0.11
CA ASN A 19 -31.29 -13.67 -1.34
C ASN A 19 -29.90 -13.88 -1.99
N LYS A 20 -29.74 -14.96 -2.76
CA LYS A 20 -28.53 -15.30 -3.52
C LYS A 20 -27.94 -14.10 -4.28
N ASN A 21 -28.80 -13.18 -4.73
CA ASN A 21 -28.41 -11.93 -5.40
C ASN A 21 -27.68 -10.95 -4.47
N TYR A 22 -28.11 -10.82 -3.20
CA TYR A 22 -27.43 -9.99 -2.20
C TYR A 22 -26.02 -10.51 -1.92
N LEU A 23 -25.88 -11.82 -1.64
CA LEU A 23 -24.57 -12.43 -1.40
C LEU A 23 -23.64 -12.32 -2.62
N HIS A 24 -24.19 -12.46 -3.83
CA HIS A 24 -23.44 -12.24 -5.07
C HIS A 24 -22.93 -10.80 -5.18
N ASN A 25 -23.79 -9.81 -4.97
CA ASN A 25 -23.44 -8.39 -5.03
C ASN A 25 -22.42 -8.00 -3.95
N LEU A 26 -22.59 -8.51 -2.72
CA LEU A 26 -21.66 -8.29 -1.63
C LEU A 26 -20.27 -8.87 -1.95
N ARG A 27 -20.20 -10.11 -2.46
CA ARG A 27 -18.93 -10.73 -2.88
C ARG A 27 -18.26 -9.92 -3.98
N LYS A 28 -19.02 -9.43 -4.96
CA LYS A 28 -18.52 -8.57 -6.03
C LYS A 28 -17.95 -7.27 -5.45
N HIS A 29 -18.66 -6.63 -4.52
CA HIS A 29 -18.21 -5.40 -3.87
C HIS A 29 -16.94 -5.59 -3.06
N ILE A 30 -16.87 -6.64 -2.23
CA ILE A 30 -15.66 -6.99 -1.45
C ILE A 30 -14.48 -7.27 -2.39
N LYS A 31 -14.71 -8.00 -3.49
CA LYS A 31 -13.66 -8.27 -4.48
C LYS A 31 -13.09 -6.96 -5.06
N THR A 32 -13.96 -6.03 -5.46
CA THR A 32 -13.53 -4.72 -5.98
C THR A 32 -12.73 -3.92 -4.94
N ILE A 33 -13.13 -3.94 -3.66
CA ILE A 33 -12.37 -3.28 -2.59
C ILE A 33 -10.99 -3.93 -2.42
N ASN A 34 -10.92 -5.26 -2.36
CA ASN A 34 -9.64 -5.98 -2.20
C ASN A 34 -8.68 -5.70 -3.36
N GLU A 35 -9.20 -5.66 -4.60
CA GLU A 35 -8.40 -5.31 -5.78
C GLU A 35 -7.82 -3.89 -5.64
N ARG A 36 -8.61 -2.91 -5.16
CA ARG A 36 -8.11 -1.55 -4.92
C ARG A 36 -7.05 -1.48 -3.83
N LEU A 37 -7.20 -2.23 -2.74
CA LEU A 37 -6.21 -2.29 -1.67
C LEU A 37 -4.88 -2.88 -2.14
N ILE A 38 -4.92 -3.93 -2.97
CA ILE A 38 -3.71 -4.51 -3.56
C ILE A 38 -3.03 -3.51 -4.50
N GLN A 39 -3.82 -2.80 -5.30
CA GLN A 39 -3.28 -1.81 -6.24
C GLN A 39 -2.70 -0.60 -5.50
N LEU A 40 -3.30 -0.17 -4.38
CA LEU A 40 -2.76 0.88 -3.52
C LEU A 40 -1.33 0.55 -3.09
N GLU A 41 -1.07 -0.65 -2.58
CA GLU A 41 0.30 -0.99 -2.14
C GLU A 41 1.28 -0.94 -3.31
N ARG A 42 0.85 -1.39 -4.50
CA ARG A 42 1.67 -1.39 -5.70
C ARG A 42 2.00 0.01 -6.22
N THR A 43 1.21 1.04 -5.91
CA THR A 43 1.55 2.41 -6.33
C THR A 43 2.81 2.94 -5.67
N PHE A 44 3.24 2.35 -4.54
CA PHE A 44 4.47 2.72 -3.86
C PHE A 44 5.72 2.02 -4.41
N ILE A 45 5.57 1.17 -5.44
CA ILE A 45 6.69 0.54 -6.13
C ILE A 45 7.08 1.41 -7.33
N HIS A 46 8.25 2.03 -7.27
CA HIS A 46 8.81 2.83 -8.35
C HIS A 46 9.87 2.04 -9.14
N VAL A 47 9.81 2.09 -10.48
CA VAL A 47 10.66 1.27 -11.38
C VAL A 47 12.15 1.58 -11.27
N GLU A 48 12.48 2.82 -10.97
CA GLU A 48 13.86 3.27 -10.79
C GLU A 48 14.37 3.05 -9.34
N GLY A 49 13.58 2.44 -8.46
CA GLY A 49 13.97 2.06 -7.09
C GLY A 49 14.05 3.18 -6.03
N ILE A 50 14.62 2.87 -4.86
CA ILE A 50 14.80 3.79 -3.73
C ILE A 50 15.92 4.80 -3.96
N SER A 51 16.91 4.46 -4.79
CA SER A 51 17.99 5.35 -5.21
C SER A 51 18.50 4.94 -6.59
N PRO A 52 19.16 5.83 -7.36
CA PRO A 52 19.67 5.51 -8.69
C PRO A 52 20.60 4.29 -8.70
N ASP A 53 21.36 4.11 -7.63
CA ASP A 53 22.30 3.00 -7.47
C ASP A 53 21.63 1.70 -6.99
N ARG A 54 20.35 1.74 -6.56
CA ARG A 54 19.61 0.60 -6.03
C ARG A 54 18.22 0.45 -6.66
N PRO A 55 18.15 0.15 -7.97
CA PRO A 55 16.87 0.00 -8.67
C PRO A 55 16.05 -1.21 -8.21
N TRP A 56 16.67 -2.21 -7.57
CA TRP A 56 16.00 -3.45 -7.13
C TRP A 56 15.14 -3.29 -5.87
N PHE A 57 15.34 -2.24 -5.08
CA PHE A 57 14.42 -1.90 -3.99
C PHE A 57 13.42 -0.90 -4.52
N GLY A 58 12.22 -1.37 -4.91
CA GLY A 58 11.22 -0.53 -5.56
C GLY A 58 10.37 0.31 -4.60
N HIS A 59 10.26 -0.09 -3.34
CA HIS A 59 9.26 0.48 -2.43
C HIS A 59 9.71 1.82 -1.83
N VAL A 60 9.05 2.93 -2.20
CA VAL A 60 9.54 4.28 -1.89
C VAL A 60 9.25 4.75 -0.46
N LEU A 61 8.25 4.18 0.22
CA LEU A 61 7.87 4.59 1.58
C LEU A 61 8.66 3.86 2.67
N TYR A 62 9.05 2.61 2.41
CA TYR A 62 9.77 1.78 3.35
C TYR A 62 10.68 0.82 2.61
N GLY A 63 11.85 0.55 3.18
CA GLY A 63 12.84 -0.33 2.58
C GLY A 63 14.12 -0.34 3.40
N PRO A 64 15.11 -1.14 2.99
CA PRO A 64 16.37 -1.21 3.73
C PRO A 64 17.18 0.08 3.58
N ASP A 65 17.77 0.53 4.68
CA ASP A 65 18.83 1.54 4.65
C ASP A 65 20.11 0.99 3.99
N LEU A 66 21.04 1.89 3.67
CA LEU A 66 22.28 1.52 2.97
C LEU A 66 23.29 0.81 3.88
N TYR A 67 23.34 1.18 5.16
CA TYR A 67 24.46 0.83 6.04
C TYR A 67 24.19 -0.38 6.94
N THR A 68 22.97 -0.55 7.42
CA THR A 68 22.60 -1.60 8.37
C THR A 68 21.71 -2.68 7.77
N GLY A 69 21.07 -2.39 6.62
CA GLY A 69 20.01 -3.18 6.02
C GLY A 69 18.71 -3.14 6.82
N SER A 70 18.60 -2.26 7.83
CA SER A 70 17.39 -2.13 8.64
C SER A 70 16.28 -1.48 7.83
N SER A 71 15.04 -1.89 8.09
CA SER A 71 13.88 -1.26 7.45
C SER A 71 13.70 0.16 8.00
N VAL A 72 13.75 1.15 7.11
CA VAL A 72 13.55 2.57 7.41
C VAL A 72 12.41 3.13 6.58
N LEU A 73 11.86 4.27 7.03
CA LEU A 73 10.90 5.04 6.25
C LEU A 73 11.64 5.93 5.24
N PHE A 74 11.03 6.12 4.08
CA PHE A 74 11.55 6.95 2.98
C PHE A 74 13.04 6.69 2.72
N PRO A 75 13.45 5.45 2.42
CA PRO A 75 14.85 5.04 2.38
C PRO A 75 15.71 5.89 1.42
N GLY A 76 15.16 6.30 0.26
CA GLY A 76 15.85 7.19 -0.67
C GLY A 76 16.11 8.59 -0.13
N LEU A 77 15.14 9.14 0.61
CA LEU A 77 15.28 10.46 1.24
C LEU A 77 16.22 10.40 2.45
N SER A 78 16.11 9.35 3.28
CA SER A 78 17.02 9.11 4.40
C SER A 78 18.46 9.00 3.93
N GLU A 79 18.72 8.26 2.85
CA GLU A 79 20.06 8.17 2.23
C GLU A 79 20.55 9.53 1.71
N ALA A 80 19.67 10.32 1.09
CA ALA A 80 20.03 11.65 0.61
C ALA A 80 20.45 12.59 1.75
N MET A 81 19.74 12.52 2.87
CA MET A 81 20.05 13.29 4.08
C MET A 81 21.37 12.84 4.71
N GLU A 82 21.61 11.54 4.82
CA GLU A 82 22.87 10.99 5.34
C GLU A 82 24.08 11.41 4.50
N LYS A 83 23.88 11.56 3.18
CA LYS A 83 24.91 12.00 2.23
C LYS A 83 25.01 13.52 2.05
N ASP A 84 24.16 14.30 2.73
CA ASP A 84 24.01 15.75 2.52
C ASP A 84 23.87 16.13 1.03
N ASN A 85 23.07 15.34 0.29
CA ASN A 85 22.92 15.48 -1.16
C ASN A 85 21.52 16.00 -1.52
N ALA A 86 21.41 17.32 -1.68
CA ALA A 86 20.16 17.99 -2.02
C ALA A 86 19.55 17.51 -3.36
N THR A 87 20.37 17.20 -4.36
CA THR A 87 19.90 16.69 -5.66
C THR A 87 19.24 15.33 -5.52
N LEU A 88 19.83 14.43 -4.72
CA LEU A 88 19.26 13.12 -4.43
C LEU A 88 17.98 13.24 -3.58
N ALA A 89 17.94 14.21 -2.67
CA ALA A 89 16.75 14.44 -1.84
C ALA A 89 15.55 14.88 -2.70
N LEU A 90 15.77 15.82 -3.62
CA LEU A 90 14.73 16.25 -4.57
C LEU A 90 14.26 15.10 -5.46
N TRP A 91 15.19 14.31 -5.99
CA TRP A 91 14.85 13.14 -6.80
C TRP A 91 13.98 12.14 -6.00
N ALA A 92 14.32 11.87 -4.73
CA ALA A 92 13.54 10.98 -3.88
C ALA A 92 12.15 11.56 -3.58
N GLU A 93 12.07 12.87 -3.29
CA GLU A 93 10.82 13.58 -3.03
C GLU A 93 9.86 13.48 -4.21
N GLU A 94 10.32 13.76 -5.44
CA GLU A 94 9.49 13.73 -6.66
C GLU A 94 8.74 12.40 -6.82
N ARG A 95 9.41 11.29 -6.49
CA ARG A 95 8.86 9.93 -6.64
C ARG A 95 7.92 9.55 -5.50
N ILE A 96 8.19 10.04 -4.29
CA ILE A 96 7.26 9.90 -3.16
C ILE A 96 5.98 10.66 -3.48
N VAL A 97 6.08 11.90 -3.99
CA VAL A 97 4.93 12.71 -4.40
C VAL A 97 4.16 12.04 -5.54
N GLU A 98 4.86 11.52 -6.55
CA GLU A 98 4.24 10.76 -7.63
C GLU A 98 3.47 9.54 -7.08
N ALA A 99 4.09 8.72 -6.24
CA ALA A 99 3.48 7.54 -5.66
C ALA A 99 2.23 7.88 -4.83
N ILE A 100 2.27 8.96 -4.04
CA ILE A 100 1.12 9.44 -3.25
C ILE A 100 -0.02 9.88 -4.17
N HIS A 101 0.25 10.61 -5.25
CA HIS A 101 -0.78 11.00 -6.21
C HIS A 101 -1.40 9.78 -6.93
N GLN A 102 -0.60 8.74 -7.23
CA GLN A 102 -1.13 7.51 -7.81
C GLN A 102 -1.97 6.71 -6.80
N ALA A 103 -1.54 6.69 -5.53
CA ALA A 103 -2.28 6.07 -4.43
C ALA A 103 -3.65 6.75 -4.25
N GLU A 104 -3.69 8.08 -4.23
CA GLU A 104 -4.93 8.86 -4.15
C GLU A 104 -5.90 8.49 -5.29
N LYS A 105 -5.42 8.49 -6.54
CA LYS A 105 -6.22 8.12 -7.71
C LYS A 105 -6.79 6.70 -7.59
N THR A 106 -6.00 5.76 -7.07
CA THR A 106 -6.40 4.36 -6.89
C THR A 106 -7.53 4.20 -5.87
N LEU A 107 -7.54 5.03 -4.83
CA LEU A 107 -8.57 5.02 -3.79
C LEU A 107 -9.81 5.85 -4.15
N SER A 108 -9.64 6.88 -4.99
CA SER A 108 -10.73 7.74 -5.42
C SER A 108 -11.86 6.92 -6.06
N ARG A 109 -13.09 7.22 -5.65
CA ARG A 109 -14.29 6.55 -6.16
C ARG A 109 -14.58 7.15 -7.55
N GLN A 110 -14.29 6.39 -8.60
CA GLN A 110 -14.85 6.66 -9.94
C GLN A 110 -16.37 6.69 -9.88
#